data_AF-A0A6J4U4S1-F1
#
_entry.id   AF-A0A6J4U4S1-F1
#
_cell.length_a   1.000
_cell.length_b   1.000
_cell.length_c   1.000
_cell.angle_alpha   90.00
_cell.angle_beta   90.00
_cell.angle_gamma   90.00
#
_symmetry.space_group_name_H-M   'P 1'
#
loop_
_entity.id
_entity.type
_entity.pdbx_description
1 polymer ?
#
loop_
_entity_poly.entity_id
_entity_poly.type
_entity_poly.pdbx_seq_one_letter_code
_entity_poly.pdbx_strand_id
1 'polypeptide(L)'
;MKWLESEIVGAGDRKGDDEGTGLGVATRTRTRTKTPSPYKVLMLNDDYTPMEFVVLCLQRFFKMSIEDATRVMLHVHQRGVGVCGIF
;
A
#
# COMPACT_ATOMS: atom_id res chain seq x y z
N MET A 1 13.07 17.41 23.64
CA MET A 1 12.21 18.57 23.96
C MET A 1 10.77 18.14 23.74
N LYS A 2 9.99 18.11 24.85
CA LYS A 2 8.51 18.05 25.02
C LYS A 2 7.68 17.44 23.87
N TRP A 3 6.87 16.37 23.99
CA TRP A 3 6.11 15.85 25.13
C TRP A 3 5.51 16.93 26.04
N LEU A 4 4.55 17.67 25.50
CA LEU A 4 3.41 18.29 26.20
C LEU A 4 2.26 18.08 25.21
N GLU A 5 1.24 17.30 25.52
CA GLU A 5 0.11 17.79 26.31
C GLU A 5 -0.42 16.68 27.23
N SER A 6 -0.50 17.02 28.51
CA SER A 6 -1.34 16.36 29.49
C SER A 6 -2.37 17.38 29.96
N GLU A 7 -3.53 16.84 30.34
CA GLU A 7 -4.63 17.44 31.10
C GLU A 7 -5.68 18.21 30.31
N ILE A 8 -6.83 17.55 30.08
CA ILE A 8 -8.09 18.06 30.64
C ILE A 8 -8.83 16.88 31.31
N VAL A 9 -9.08 17.07 32.60
CA VAL A 9 -9.76 16.20 33.56
C VAL A 9 -11.27 16.15 33.29
N GLY A 10 -11.89 14.97 33.47
CA GLY A 10 -13.34 14.81 33.60
C GLY A 10 -13.65 13.82 34.71
N ALA A 11 -14.06 14.34 35.87
CA ALA A 11 -14.38 13.60 37.09
C ALA A 11 -15.64 12.72 36.95
N GLY A 12 -15.65 11.59 37.65
CA GLY A 12 -16.83 10.72 37.80
C GLY A 12 -16.55 9.55 38.74
N ASP A 13 -16.63 9.80 40.05
CA ASP A 13 -16.67 8.79 41.10
C ASP A 13 -17.92 7.89 40.97
N ARG A 14 -17.77 6.57 41.13
CA ARG A 14 -18.79 5.66 41.68
C ARG A 14 -18.17 4.28 42.00
N LYS A 15 -18.02 4.06 43.30
CA LYS A 15 -17.67 2.82 44.01
C LYS A 15 -18.60 1.64 43.67
N GLY A 16 -18.03 0.44 43.59
CA GLY A 16 -18.73 -0.84 43.55
C GLY A 16 -17.76 -2.01 43.69
N ASP A 17 -17.61 -2.49 44.93
CA ASP A 17 -16.93 -3.73 45.27
C ASP A 17 -17.77 -4.92 44.75
N ASP A 18 -17.15 -5.84 43.98
CA ASP A 18 -17.69 -7.20 43.80
C ASP A 18 -16.54 -8.20 43.66
N GLU A 19 -16.30 -8.96 44.73
CA GLU A 19 -15.47 -10.15 44.76
C GLU A 19 -16.18 -11.26 43.98
N GLY A 20 -15.84 -11.40 42.69
CA GLY A 20 -16.32 -12.49 41.84
C GLY A 20 -15.15 -13.18 41.15
N THR A 21 -14.85 -14.41 41.58
CA THR A 21 -13.97 -15.36 40.91
C THR A 21 -14.34 -15.51 39.43
N GLY A 22 -13.59 -14.88 38.55
CA GLY A 22 -13.71 -15.06 37.10
C GLY A 22 -12.33 -14.93 36.50
N LEU A 23 -11.84 -16.01 35.86
CA LEU A 23 -10.62 -16.01 35.07
C LEU A 23 -10.56 -14.72 34.24
N GLY A 24 -9.66 -13.81 34.60
CA GLY A 24 -9.37 -12.62 33.82
C GLY A 24 -8.75 -13.08 32.51
N VAL A 25 -9.60 -13.31 31.49
CA VAL A 25 -9.15 -13.43 30.11
C VAL A 25 -8.61 -12.07 29.73
N ALA A 26 -7.32 -11.87 29.98
CA ALA A 26 -6.55 -10.78 29.41
C ALA A 26 -6.64 -10.94 27.90
N THR A 27 -7.57 -10.23 27.27
CA THR A 27 -7.68 -10.15 25.82
C THR A 27 -6.45 -9.39 25.36
N ARG A 28 -5.38 -10.15 25.07
CA ARG A 28 -4.15 -9.64 24.50
C ARG A 28 -4.54 -8.87 23.25
N THR A 29 -4.43 -7.54 23.27
CA THR A 29 -4.69 -6.68 22.11
C THR A 29 -3.77 -7.18 21.00
N ARG A 30 -4.34 -7.87 20.01
CA ARG A 30 -3.60 -8.30 18.83
C ARG A 30 -3.14 -7.03 18.13
N THR A 31 -1.84 -6.76 18.17
CA THR A 31 -1.22 -5.69 17.40
C THR A 31 -1.61 -5.89 15.93
N ARG A 32 -2.43 -4.98 15.39
CA ARG A 32 -2.87 -5.08 13.99
C ARG A 32 -1.67 -4.72 13.12
N THR A 33 -1.07 -5.73 12.49
CA THR A 33 0.02 -5.50 11.55
C THR A 33 -0.50 -4.63 10.39
N LYS A 34 0.24 -3.58 10.05
CA LYS A 34 -0.08 -2.74 8.90
C LYS A 34 0.25 -3.53 7.64
N THR A 35 -0.74 -3.72 6.76
CA THR A 35 -0.52 -4.31 5.44
C THR A 35 0.48 -3.45 4.65
N PRO A 36 1.48 -4.04 3.98
CA PRO A 36 2.41 -3.29 3.16
C PRO A 36 1.65 -2.48 2.09
N SER A 37 2.11 -1.25 1.83
CA SER A 37 1.56 -0.41 0.77
C SER A 37 2.10 -0.88 -0.58
N PRO A 38 1.26 -0.98 -1.62
CA PRO A 38 1.71 -1.42 -2.92
C PRO A 38 2.57 -0.36 -3.63
N TYR A 39 3.44 -0.80 -4.52
CA TYR A 39 4.33 -0.01 -5.35
C TYR A 39 3.87 -0.01 -6.81
N LYS A 40 4.07 1.12 -7.48
CA LYS A 40 3.84 1.24 -8.93
C LYS A 40 5.13 0.93 -9.68
N VAL A 41 5.04 0.11 -10.72
CA VAL A 41 6.13 -0.10 -11.66
C VAL A 41 5.91 0.83 -12.86
N LEU A 42 6.85 1.72 -13.09
CA LEU A 42 6.81 2.71 -14.16
C LEU A 42 7.82 2.36 -15.24
N MET A 43 7.45 2.61 -16.49
CA MET A 43 8.34 2.55 -17.64
C MET A 43 8.51 3.96 -18.21
N LEU A 44 9.76 4.32 -18.48
CA LEU A 44 10.15 5.61 -19.03
C LEU A 44 10.48 5.44 -20.52
N ASN A 45 10.18 6.46 -21.31
CA ASN A 45 10.55 6.49 -22.71
C ASN A 45 12.05 6.78 -22.88
N ASP A 46 12.63 6.25 -23.94
CA ASP A 46 13.97 6.56 -24.42
C ASP A 46 14.01 6.47 -25.95
N ASP A 47 15.08 6.96 -26.57
CA ASP A 47 15.21 7.07 -28.04
C ASP A 47 15.95 5.88 -28.70
N TYR A 48 16.28 4.84 -27.94
CA TYR A 48 17.10 3.72 -28.42
C TYR A 48 16.38 2.37 -28.40
N THR A 49 15.47 2.15 -27.45
CA THR A 49 14.79 0.88 -27.26
C THR A 49 13.72 0.67 -28.35
N PRO A 50 13.77 -0.41 -29.15
CA PRO A 50 12.76 -0.68 -30.17
C PRO A 50 11.36 -0.90 -29.59
N MET A 51 10.32 -0.41 -30.28
CA MET A 51 8.92 -0.55 -29.84
C MET A 51 8.50 -2.02 -29.63
N GLU A 52 8.89 -2.91 -30.55
CA GLU A 52 8.58 -4.35 -30.46
C GLU A 52 9.22 -5.01 -29.23
N PHE A 53 10.42 -4.56 -28.84
CA PHE A 53 11.08 -5.06 -27.64
C PHE A 53 10.31 -4.68 -26.38
N VAL A 54 9.82 -3.43 -26.31
CA VAL A 54 8.98 -2.96 -25.20
C VAL A 54 7.70 -3.78 -25.09
N VAL A 55 7.01 -4.03 -26.21
CA VAL A 55 5.79 -4.86 -26.24
C VAL A 55 6.09 -6.27 -25.70
N LEU A 56 7.18 -6.89 -26.14
CA LEU A 56 7.59 -8.21 -25.65
C LEU A 56 7.89 -8.23 -24.15
N CYS A 57 8.53 -7.20 -23.60
CA CYS A 57 8.74 -7.05 -22.16
C CYS A 57 7.42 -6.95 -21.39
N LEU A 58 6.47 -6.14 -21.89
CA LEU A 58 5.15 -5.96 -21.28
C LEU A 58 4.35 -7.27 -21.28
N GLN A 59 4.39 -8.05 -22.37
CA GLN A 59 3.76 -9.37 -22.42
C GLN A 59 4.43 -10.37 -21.47
N ARG A 60 5.77 -10.45 -21.47
CA ARG A 60 6.52 -11.49 -20.75
C ARG A 60 6.50 -11.28 -19.23
N PHE A 61 6.67 -10.05 -18.76
CA PHE A 61 6.86 -9.75 -17.34
C PHE A 61 5.59 -9.23 -16.66
N PHE A 62 4.74 -8.51 -17.40
CA PHE A 62 3.50 -7.94 -16.86
C PHE A 62 2.25 -8.69 -17.33
N LYS A 63 2.41 -9.75 -18.13
CA LYS A 63 1.32 -10.63 -18.60
C LYS A 63 0.21 -9.87 -19.35
N MET A 64 0.57 -8.78 -20.03
CA MET A 64 -0.36 -8.02 -20.85
C MET A 64 -0.72 -8.78 -22.13
N SER A 65 -1.93 -8.58 -22.66
CA SER A 65 -2.24 -8.97 -24.03
C SER A 65 -1.40 -8.14 -25.02
N ILE A 66 -1.34 -8.57 -26.28
CA ILE A 66 -0.62 -7.78 -27.30
C ILE A 66 -1.26 -6.39 -27.47
N GLU A 67 -2.58 -6.31 -27.47
CA GLU A 67 -3.31 -5.04 -27.65
C GLU A 67 -3.04 -4.08 -26.48
N ASP A 68 -3.03 -4.59 -25.25
CA ASP A 68 -2.76 -3.77 -24.07
C ASP A 68 -1.29 -3.35 -23.99
N ALA A 69 -0.36 -4.27 -24.29
CA ALA A 69 1.06 -3.95 -24.35
C ALA A 69 1.37 -2.88 -25.40
N THR A 70 0.81 -2.98 -26.61
CA THR A 70 0.96 -1.96 -27.66
C THR A 70 0.40 -0.62 -27.21
N ARG A 71 -0.76 -0.59 -26.54
CA ARG A 71 -1.37 0.64 -26.02
C ARG A 71 -0.50 1.32 -24.97
N VAL A 72 0.04 0.55 -24.01
CA VAL A 72 0.94 1.06 -22.97
C VAL A 72 2.25 1.54 -23.58
N MET A 73 2.83 0.79 -24.52
CA MET A 73 4.04 1.17 -25.23
C MET A 73 3.87 2.52 -25.96
N LEU A 74 2.79 2.68 -26.74
CA LEU A 74 2.51 3.94 -27.43
C LEU A 74 2.31 5.11 -26.45
N HIS A 75 1.67 4.85 -25.31
CA HIS A 75 1.50 5.85 -24.26
C HIS A 75 2.84 6.31 -23.69
N VAL A 76 3.73 5.38 -23.35
CA VAL A 76 5.09 5.68 -22.87
C VAL A 76 5.82 6.49 -23.93
N HIS A 77 5.82 6.04 -25.19
CA HIS A 77 6.52 6.71 -26.28
C HIS A 77 6.08 8.17 -26.48
N GLN A 78 4.78 8.45 -26.38
CA GLN A 78 4.23 9.78 -26.60
C GLN A 78 4.31 10.70 -25.37
N ARG A 79 4.25 10.14 -24.16
CA ARG A 79 4.14 10.91 -22.90
C ARG A 79 5.36 10.85 -22.00
N GLY A 80 6.36 10.05 -22.35
CA GLY A 80 7.60 9.89 -21.59
C GLY A 80 7.53 8.89 -20.44
N VAL A 81 6.33 8.53 -19.96
CA VAL A 81 6.15 7.59 -18.84
C VAL A 81 4.81 6.85 -18.92
N GLY A 82 4.77 5.62 -18.43
CA GLY A 82 3.56 4.81 -18.31
C GLY A 82 3.62 3.83 -17.14
N VAL A 83 2.46 3.40 -16.66
CA VAL A 83 2.35 2.41 -15.57
C VAL A 83 2.27 1.01 -16.17
N CYS A 84 3.18 0.12 -15.76
CA CYS A 84 3.17 -1.29 -16.17
C CYS A 84 2.39 -2.18 -15.20
N GLY A 85 2.34 -1.82 -13.92
CA GLY A 85 1.63 -2.60 -12.90
C GLY A 85 1.72 -2.00 -11.50
N ILE A 86 0.94 -2.57 -10.58
CA ILE A 86 0.90 -2.21 -9.14
C ILE A 86 1.03 -3.50 -8.33
N PHE A 87 1.97 -3.56 -7.38
CA PHE A 87 2.33 -4.77 -6.62
C PHE A 87 2.57 -4.48 -5.14
#